data_AF-A0A1B9AIJ6-F1
#
_entry.id   AF-A0A1B9AIJ6-F1
#
_cell.length_a   1.000
_cell.length_b   1.000
_cell.length_c   1.000
_cell.angle_alpha   90.00
_cell.angle_beta   90.00
_cell.angle_gamma   90.00
#
_symmetry.space_group_name_H-M   'P 1'
#
loop_
_entity.id
_entity.type
_entity.pdbx_description
1 polymer ?
#
loop_
_entity_poly.entity_id
_entity_poly.type
_entity_poly.pdbx_seq_one_letter_code
_entity_poly.pdbx_strand_id
1 'polypeptide(L)'
;MNLELAALSKFFIETEFKVIDSEASEQDVIEWWREMTEEGHEGIVIKPETFIAKERGKLLQPAIKVRGRKYLSIIYGMDYLSPANLARLKNRNTSKKQKLALREFVLGVEGIRRFVNGDSLQRVHECVLGTLSLESDPVDPRL
;
A
#
# COMPACT_ATOMS: atom_id res chain seq x y z
N MET A 1 17.85 3.38 4.89
CA MET A 1 17.26 4.51 5.64
C MET A 1 16.70 4.11 7.01
N ASN A 2 15.56 3.40 7.14
CA ASN A 2 15.03 3.10 8.50
C ASN A 2 15.97 2.24 9.36
N LEU A 3 16.62 1.23 8.77
CA LEU A 3 17.67 0.44 9.42
C LEU A 3 18.81 1.33 9.96
N GLU A 4 19.32 2.23 9.10
CA GLU A 4 20.41 3.15 9.47
C GLU A 4 19.99 4.13 10.57
N LEU A 5 18.76 4.64 10.53
CA LEU A 5 18.23 5.56 11.53
C LEU A 5 17.96 4.85 12.88
N ALA A 6 17.48 3.61 12.85
CA ALA A 6 17.27 2.79 14.05
C ALA A 6 18.59 2.50 14.78
N ALA A 7 19.70 2.36 14.05
CA ALA A 7 21.03 2.23 14.64
C ALA A 7 21.51 3.50 15.38
N LEU A 8 20.95 4.67 15.05
CA LEU A 8 21.34 5.96 15.64
C LEU A 8 20.40 6.40 16.78
N SER A 9 19.16 5.94 16.79
CA SER A 9 18.17 6.37 17.79
C SER A 9 17.05 5.35 17.95
N LYS A 10 16.74 5.04 19.22
CA LYS A 10 15.63 4.17 19.63
C LYS A 10 14.24 4.68 19.26
N PHE A 11 14.13 5.92 18.77
CA PHE A 11 12.86 6.47 18.27
C PHE A 11 12.53 5.95 16.87
N PHE A 12 13.53 5.50 16.09
CA PHE A 12 13.30 4.87 14.80
C PHE A 12 13.25 3.36 14.97
N ILE A 13 12.23 2.74 14.36
CA ILE A 13 12.02 1.30 14.39
C ILE A 13 12.29 0.77 12.99
N GLU A 14 13.11 -0.27 12.90
CA GLU A 14 13.32 -0.97 11.64
C GLU A 14 12.03 -1.66 11.19
N THR A 15 11.76 -1.62 9.88
CA THR A 15 10.62 -2.35 9.31
C THR A 15 11.13 -3.67 8.76
N GLU A 16 10.71 -4.77 9.35
CA GLU A 16 10.98 -6.10 8.82
C GLU A 16 10.40 -6.25 7.41
N PHE A 17 11.16 -6.93 6.53
CA PHE A 17 10.72 -7.22 5.17
C PHE A 17 11.32 -8.55 4.70
N LYS A 18 10.69 -9.11 3.66
CA LYS A 18 11.18 -10.26 2.92
C LYS A 18 11.10 -9.96 1.42
N VAL A 19 12.02 -10.54 0.65
CA VAL A 19 12.05 -10.44 -0.81
C VAL A 19 11.43 -11.70 -1.41
N ILE A 20 10.65 -11.54 -2.48
CA ILE A 20 10.06 -12.64 -3.23
C ILE A 20 10.73 -12.68 -4.60
N ASP A 21 11.51 -13.72 -4.87
CA ASP A 21 12.25 -13.93 -6.13
C ASP A 21 12.09 -15.36 -6.71
N SER A 22 11.43 -16.23 -5.95
CA SER A 22 11.28 -17.66 -6.22
C SER A 22 10.05 -18.23 -5.53
N GLU A 23 9.57 -19.38 -5.98
CA GLU A 23 8.44 -20.09 -5.35
C GLU A 23 8.73 -20.44 -3.87
N ALA A 24 9.99 -20.77 -3.55
CA ALA A 24 10.41 -21.03 -2.16
C ALA A 24 10.26 -19.76 -1.30
N SER A 25 10.77 -18.63 -1.76
CA SER A 25 10.64 -17.34 -1.05
C SER A 25 9.17 -16.90 -0.92
N GLU A 26 8.31 -17.23 -1.88
CA GLU A 26 6.88 -16.95 -1.81
C GLU A 26 6.23 -17.72 -0.65
N GLN A 27 6.53 -19.02 -0.52
CA GLN A 27 6.03 -19.83 0.60
C GLN A 27 6.53 -19.31 1.95
N ASP A 28 7.80 -18.92 2.03
CA ASP A 28 8.38 -18.32 3.23
C ASP A 28 7.67 -17.02 3.64
N VAL A 29 7.28 -16.18 2.67
CA VAL A 29 6.50 -14.96 2.94
C VAL A 29 5.07 -15.27 3.36
N ILE A 30 4.43 -16.28 2.76
CA ILE A 30 3.08 -16.70 3.13
C ILE A 30 3.04 -17.18 4.59
N GLU A 31 4.03 -17.99 5.00
CA GLU A 31 4.09 -18.48 6.38
C GLU A 31 4.39 -17.34 7.35
N TRP A 32 5.38 -16.49 7.05
CA TRP A 32 5.69 -15.32 7.86
C TRP A 32 4.49 -14.38 8.03
N TRP A 33 3.74 -14.12 6.95
CA TRP A 33 2.50 -13.33 7.00
C TRP A 33 1.44 -13.99 7.89
N ARG A 34 1.32 -15.33 7.83
CA ARG A 34 0.36 -16.08 8.65
C ARG A 34 0.72 -15.98 10.14
N GLU A 35 1.99 -16.20 10.49
CA GLU A 35 2.48 -16.09 11.87
C GLU A 35 2.23 -14.69 12.44
N MET A 36 2.70 -13.63 11.76
CA MET A 36 2.54 -12.27 12.28
C MET A 36 1.08 -11.83 12.39
N THR A 37 0.22 -12.25 11.46
CA THR A 37 -1.20 -11.86 11.53
C THR A 37 -1.96 -12.63 12.59
N GLU A 38 -1.50 -13.82 12.98
CA GLU A 38 -2.02 -14.54 14.14
C GLU A 38 -1.60 -13.91 15.48
N GLU A 39 -0.39 -13.33 15.54
CA GLU A 39 0.13 -12.55 16.67
C GLU A 39 -0.55 -11.18 16.85
N GLY A 40 -1.38 -10.76 15.89
CA GLY A 40 -2.21 -9.56 15.98
C GLY A 40 -1.76 -8.40 15.10
N HIS A 41 -0.75 -8.60 14.25
CA HIS A 41 -0.38 -7.60 13.25
C HIS A 41 -1.48 -7.41 12.19
N GLU A 42 -1.57 -6.21 11.62
CA GLU A 42 -2.55 -5.89 10.57
C GLU A 42 -2.34 -6.76 9.32
N GLY A 43 -1.09 -6.99 8.93
CA GLY A 43 -0.70 -7.66 7.70
C GLY A 43 0.53 -7.04 7.07
N ILE A 44 0.68 -7.19 5.75
CA ILE A 44 1.86 -6.72 4.99
C ILE A 44 1.48 -5.78 3.85
N VAL A 45 2.48 -5.10 3.31
CA VAL A 45 2.40 -4.32 2.08
C VAL A 45 3.38 -4.90 1.06
N ILE A 46 2.86 -5.40 -0.06
CA ILE A 46 3.66 -5.90 -1.17
C ILE A 46 3.98 -4.72 -2.09
N LYS A 47 5.27 -4.54 -2.42
CA LYS A 47 5.76 -3.47 -3.30
C LYS A 47 6.61 -4.09 -4.41
N PRO A 48 6.61 -3.51 -5.62
CA PRO A 48 7.64 -3.85 -6.60
C PRO A 48 9.03 -3.53 -6.06
N GLU A 49 10.04 -4.28 -6.50
CA GLU A 49 11.44 -4.06 -6.11
C GLU A 49 11.92 -2.64 -6.46
N THR A 50 11.51 -2.14 -7.63
CA THR A 50 11.80 -0.77 -8.07
C THR A 50 10.67 0.18 -7.71
N PHE A 51 11.01 1.37 -7.21
CA PHE A 51 10.02 2.34 -6.71
C PHE A 51 9.02 2.79 -7.79
N ILE A 52 9.47 2.97 -9.03
CA ILE A 52 8.62 3.27 -10.19
C ILE A 52 8.67 2.10 -11.15
N ALA A 53 7.86 1.07 -10.89
CA ALA A 53 7.82 -0.12 -11.72
C ALA A 53 6.82 0.01 -12.88
N LYS A 54 7.21 -0.50 -14.06
CA LYS A 54 6.35 -0.56 -15.24
C LYS A 54 6.37 -1.94 -15.84
N GLU A 55 5.22 -2.38 -16.35
CA GLU A 55 5.10 -3.60 -17.14
C GLU A 55 4.48 -3.25 -18.50
N ARG A 56 5.17 -3.61 -19.59
CA ARG A 56 4.72 -3.32 -20.97
C ARG A 56 4.32 -1.86 -21.17
N GLY A 57 5.11 -0.94 -20.60
CA GLY A 57 4.88 0.51 -20.65
C GLY A 57 3.80 1.05 -19.71
N LYS A 58 3.06 0.19 -18.99
CA LYS A 58 2.04 0.60 -18.02
C LYS A 58 2.63 0.66 -16.62
N LEU A 59 2.29 1.71 -15.87
CA LEU A 59 2.67 1.85 -14.47
C LEU A 59 1.98 0.77 -13.62
N LEU A 60 2.75 0.08 -12.78
CA LEU A 60 2.22 -0.89 -11.81
C LEU A 60 1.75 -0.18 -10.54
N GLN A 61 0.91 -0.87 -9.76
CA GLN A 61 0.58 -0.39 -8.41
C GLN A 61 1.87 -0.30 -7.58
N PRO A 62 2.16 0.86 -6.95
CA PRO A 62 3.38 1.04 -6.17
C PRO A 62 3.37 0.20 -4.89
N ALA A 63 2.17 -0.15 -4.40
CA ALA A 63 1.98 -0.94 -3.19
C ALA A 63 0.61 -1.62 -3.21
N ILE A 64 0.53 -2.82 -2.64
CA ILE A 64 -0.71 -3.56 -2.39
C ILE A 64 -0.74 -3.97 -0.92
N LYS A 65 -1.79 -3.58 -0.20
CA LYS A 65 -2.02 -4.00 1.19
C LYS A 65 -2.63 -5.41 1.23
N VAL A 66 -2.12 -6.26 2.11
CA VAL A 66 -2.61 -7.63 2.34
C VAL A 66 -2.82 -7.81 3.83
N ARG A 67 -4.09 -7.66 4.26
CA ARG A 67 -4.49 -7.65 5.68
C ARG A 67 -4.86 -9.05 6.17
N GLY A 68 -4.47 -9.36 7.40
CA GLY A 68 -4.75 -10.60 8.10
C GLY A 68 -6.23 -10.82 8.37
N ARG A 69 -6.61 -12.10 8.52
CA ARG A 69 -8.00 -12.52 8.77
C ARG A 69 -8.57 -11.86 10.04
N LYS A 70 -7.84 -11.93 11.16
CA LYS A 70 -8.26 -11.34 12.44
C LYS A 70 -8.51 -9.82 12.31
N TYR A 71 -7.57 -9.11 11.69
CA TYR A 71 -7.70 -7.66 11.47
C TYR A 71 -8.91 -7.29 10.60
N LEU A 72 -9.19 -8.06 9.55
CA LEU A 72 -10.33 -7.79 8.67
C LEU A 72 -11.69 -7.87 9.37
N SER A 73 -11.79 -8.51 10.55
CA SER A 73 -13.02 -8.48 11.36
C SER A 73 -13.35 -7.08 11.89
N ILE A 74 -12.33 -6.25 12.16
CA ILE A 74 -12.49 -4.83 12.55
C ILE A 74 -13.08 -4.03 11.39
N ILE A 75 -12.68 -4.37 10.16
CA ILE A 75 -13.06 -3.63 8.94
C ILE A 75 -14.44 -4.06 8.40
N TYR A 76 -14.72 -5.37 8.41
CA TYR A 76 -15.89 -5.95 7.74
C TYR A 76 -16.95 -6.49 8.71
N GLY A 77 -16.70 -6.43 10.01
CA GLY A 77 -17.58 -6.99 11.06
C GLY A 77 -17.16 -8.41 11.47
N MET A 78 -17.50 -8.81 12.69
CA MET A 78 -17.13 -10.12 13.26
C MET A 78 -17.69 -11.31 12.47
N ASP A 79 -18.81 -11.11 11.77
CA ASP A 79 -19.53 -12.12 10.99
C ASP A 79 -19.12 -12.15 9.51
N TYR A 80 -18.07 -11.41 9.10
CA TYR A 80 -17.71 -11.27 7.69
C TYR A 80 -17.32 -12.59 7.01
N LEU A 81 -16.97 -13.60 7.80
CA LEU A 81 -16.64 -14.96 7.36
C LEU A 81 -17.86 -15.85 7.13
N SER A 82 -19.07 -15.39 7.45
CA SER A 82 -20.29 -16.13 7.13
C SER A 82 -20.35 -16.37 5.61
N PRO A 83 -20.83 -17.55 5.14
CA PRO A 83 -20.81 -17.87 3.71
C PRO A 83 -21.49 -16.82 2.84
N ALA A 84 -22.62 -16.26 3.31
CA ALA A 84 -23.35 -15.20 2.63
C ALA A 84 -22.54 -13.89 2.54
N ASN A 85 -21.86 -13.48 3.63
CA ASN A 85 -21.01 -12.29 3.61
C ASN A 85 -19.79 -12.48 2.71
N LEU A 86 -19.12 -13.64 2.78
CA LEU A 86 -17.96 -13.94 1.93
C LEU A 86 -18.31 -13.92 0.45
N ALA A 87 -19.45 -14.50 0.05
CA ALA A 87 -19.91 -14.49 -1.34
C ALA A 87 -20.06 -13.05 -1.86
N ARG A 88 -20.63 -12.15 -1.06
CA ARG A 88 -20.75 -10.73 -1.39
C ARG A 88 -19.39 -10.02 -1.42
N LEU A 89 -18.51 -10.27 -0.44
CA LEU A 89 -17.21 -9.61 -0.32
C LEU A 89 -16.22 -10.02 -1.41
N LYS A 90 -16.34 -11.23 -1.96
CA LYS A 90 -15.54 -11.68 -3.12
C LYS A 90 -15.83 -10.87 -4.38
N ASN A 91 -17.03 -10.31 -4.50
CA ASN A 91 -17.45 -9.49 -5.64
C ASN A 91 -17.10 -7.99 -5.47
N ARG A 92 -16.29 -7.62 -4.47
CA ARG A 92 -15.89 -6.22 -4.28
C ARG A 92 -15.02 -5.73 -5.44
N ASN A 93 -15.19 -4.46 -5.81
CA ASN A 93 -14.45 -3.86 -6.91
C ASN A 93 -13.35 -2.91 -6.38
N THR A 94 -12.09 -3.27 -6.62
CA THR A 94 -10.92 -2.46 -6.23
C THR A 94 -10.44 -1.50 -7.30
N SER A 95 -10.98 -1.58 -8.52
CA SER A 95 -10.44 -0.87 -9.69
C SER A 95 -10.46 0.65 -9.54
N LYS A 96 -11.50 1.22 -8.90
CA LYS A 96 -11.57 2.66 -8.66
C LYS A 96 -10.45 3.12 -7.72
N LYS A 97 -10.25 2.42 -6.58
CA LYS A 97 -9.19 2.75 -5.62
C LYS A 97 -7.80 2.56 -6.23
N GLN A 98 -7.61 1.50 -7.02
CA GLN A 98 -6.37 1.26 -7.76
C GLN A 98 -6.06 2.38 -8.76
N LYS A 99 -7.04 2.89 -9.50
CA LYS A 99 -6.86 4.02 -10.43
C LYS A 99 -6.51 5.31 -9.69
N LEU A 100 -7.18 5.59 -8.57
CA LEU A 100 -6.90 6.77 -7.74
C LEU A 100 -5.48 6.70 -7.15
N ALA A 101 -5.09 5.56 -6.59
CA ALA A 101 -3.75 5.33 -6.05
C ALA A 101 -2.64 5.61 -7.08
N LEU A 102 -2.82 5.22 -8.35
CA LEU A 102 -1.85 5.53 -9.40
C LEU A 102 -1.79 7.03 -9.72
N ARG A 103 -2.94 7.73 -9.73
CA ARG A 103 -3.00 9.17 -10.00
C ARG A 103 -2.35 9.97 -8.88
N GLU A 104 -2.68 9.64 -7.63
CA GLU A 104 -2.06 10.22 -6.42
C GLU A 104 -0.55 9.97 -6.40
N PHE A 105 -0.11 8.73 -6.70
CA PHE A 105 1.31 8.39 -6.75
C PHE A 105 2.07 9.23 -7.80
N VAL A 106 1.53 9.36 -9.01
CA VAL A 106 2.18 10.16 -10.07
C VAL A 106 2.25 11.64 -9.69
N LEU A 107 1.18 12.20 -9.11
CA LEU A 107 1.20 13.59 -8.62
C LEU A 107 2.19 13.78 -7.47
N GLY A 108 2.29 12.83 -6.54
CA GLY A 108 3.25 12.86 -5.44
C GLY A 108 4.69 12.86 -5.93
N VAL A 109 5.04 11.93 -6.83
CA VAL A 109 6.37 11.87 -7.44
C VAL A 109 6.69 13.15 -8.21
N GLU A 110 5.72 13.68 -8.96
CA GLU A 110 5.90 14.92 -9.70
C GLU A 110 6.12 16.13 -8.78
N GLY A 111 5.36 16.25 -7.70
CA GLY A 111 5.52 17.31 -6.71
C GLY A 111 6.91 17.30 -6.07
N ILE A 112 7.40 16.13 -5.69
CA ILE A 112 8.75 15.96 -5.15
C ILE A 112 9.80 16.35 -6.20
N ARG A 113 9.64 15.89 -7.45
CA ARG A 113 10.57 16.21 -8.54
C ARG A 113 10.68 17.71 -8.78
N ARG A 114 9.56 18.41 -8.82
CA ARG A 114 9.51 19.87 -9.01
C ARG A 114 10.13 20.62 -7.84
N PHE A 115 9.87 20.18 -6.62
CA PHE A 115 10.50 20.75 -5.43
C PHE A 115 12.02 20.60 -5.47
N VAL A 116 12.52 19.40 -5.75
CA VAL A 116 13.97 19.14 -5.85
C VAL A 116 14.63 19.94 -6.98
N ASN A 117 13.92 20.17 -8.09
CA ASN A 117 14.40 20.98 -9.21
C ASN A 117 14.38 22.49 -8.95
N GLY A 118 13.81 22.96 -7.82
CA GLY A 118 13.70 24.39 -7.51
C GLY A 118 12.61 25.12 -8.31
N ASP A 119 11.60 24.40 -8.81
CA ASP A 119 10.45 25.02 -9.47
C ASP A 119 9.69 25.95 -8.51
N SER A 120 8.86 26.84 -9.06
CA SER A 120 8.07 27.75 -8.25
C SER A 120 7.10 27.02 -7.31
N LEU A 121 6.80 27.65 -6.17
CA LEU A 121 5.91 27.10 -5.16
C LEU A 121 4.55 26.69 -5.74
N GLN A 122 4.02 27.47 -6.70
CA GLN A 122 2.75 27.19 -7.38
C GLN A 122 2.81 25.88 -8.17
N ARG A 123 3.94 25.59 -8.83
CA ARG A 123 4.16 24.36 -9.60
C ARG A 123 4.33 23.13 -8.71
N VAL A 124 4.81 23.29 -7.48
CA VAL A 124 4.80 22.20 -6.49
C VAL A 124 3.38 22.01 -5.94
N HIS A 125 2.69 23.12 -5.61
CA HIS A 125 1.37 23.08 -5.00
C HIS A 125 0.28 22.55 -5.92
N GLU A 126 0.37 22.72 -7.24
CA GLU A 126 -0.61 22.12 -8.16
C GLU A 126 -0.65 20.59 -8.01
N CYS A 127 0.50 19.95 -7.75
CA CYS A 127 0.58 18.50 -7.52
C CYS A 127 -0.01 18.12 -6.15
N VAL A 128 0.35 18.87 -5.10
CA VAL A 128 -0.14 18.63 -3.73
C VAL A 128 -1.65 18.80 -3.64
N LEU A 129 -2.18 19.90 -4.16
CA LEU A 129 -3.62 20.19 -4.17
C LEU A 129 -4.36 19.21 -5.09
N GLY A 130 -3.74 18.79 -6.20
CA GLY A 130 -4.26 17.72 -7.04
C GLY A 130 -4.45 16.42 -6.27
N THR A 131 -3.43 15.97 -5.53
CA THR A 131 -3.53 14.77 -4.68
C THR A 131 -4.63 14.91 -3.63
N LEU A 132 -4.71 16.05 -2.93
CA LEU A 132 -5.75 16.30 -1.93
C LEU A 132 -7.17 16.25 -2.53
N SER A 133 -7.35 16.79 -3.74
CA SER A 133 -8.62 16.75 -4.46
C SER A 133 -9.06 15.31 -4.78
N LEU A 134 -8.11 14.45 -5.17
CA LEU A 134 -8.40 13.04 -5.48
C LEU A 134 -8.90 12.25 -4.27
N GLU A 135 -8.42 12.55 -3.06
CA GLU A 135 -8.89 11.89 -1.82
C GLU A 135 -10.34 12.24 -1.48
N SER A 136 -10.92 13.27 -2.09
CA SER A 136 -12.34 13.60 -1.94
C SER A 136 -13.26 12.73 -2.81
N ASP A 137 -12.72 11.98 -3.79
CA ASP A 137 -13.51 11.09 -4.63
C ASP A 137 -14.02 9.88 -3.80
N PRO A 138 -15.34 9.61 -3.75
CA PRO A 138 -15.87 8.57 -2.89
C PRO A 138 -15.41 7.19 -3.34
N VAL A 139 -14.81 6.44 -2.42
CA VAL A 139 -14.39 5.05 -2.58
C VAL A 139 -14.91 4.22 -1.42
N ASP A 140 -14.99 2.90 -1.61
CA ASP A 140 -15.32 2.01 -0.50
C ASP A 140 -14.29 2.18 0.63
N PRO A 141 -14.68 2.68 1.82
CA PRO A 141 -13.75 2.99 2.90
C PRO A 141 -13.09 1.74 3.50
N ARG A 142 -13.57 0.55 3.15
CA ARG A 142 -13.04 -0.73 3.64
C ARG A 142 -11.84 -1.22 2.82
N LEU A 143 -11.52 -0.56 1.69
CA LEU A 143 -10.45 -0.95 0.76
C LEU A 143 -9.08 -0.42 1.17
#